data_AF-A0A7R9PSL6-F1
#
_entry.id   AF-A0A7R9PSL6-F1
#
_cell.length_a   1.000
_cell.length_b   1.000
_cell.length_c   1.000
_cell.angle_alpha   90.00
_cell.angle_beta   90.00
_cell.angle_gamma   90.00
#
_symmetry.space_group_name_H-M   'P 1'
#
loop_
_entity.id
_entity.type
_entity.pdbx_description
1 polymer ?
#
loop_
_entity_poly.entity_id
_entity_poly.type
_entity_poly.pdbx_seq_one_letter_code
_entity_poly.pdbx_strand_id
1 'polypeptide(L)'
;MCPEYLLVLLWSLLSLSLCEGRLLFRDSIREHLSKKEHLEKERYAPIKTDVGDVLLLTPYLEAGQIEEAQKLSRVNLEPYSNITSYSGFFTVNKEFNSNLFFWFFPAEVNYDEAPVVLYLEGGPGESSLLGCFAMLGPFWVSSDEKNLVPRNYSWHKNHSLIFIDNPVGT
;
A
#
# COMPACT_ATOMS: atom_id res chain seq x y z
N MET A 1 48.10 -31.13 44.56
CA MET A 1 47.01 -30.39 43.89
C MET A 1 47.39 -30.31 42.42
N CYS A 2 46.72 -31.10 41.56
CA CYS A 2 47.17 -31.34 40.18
C CYS A 2 46.87 -30.13 39.26
N PRO A 3 47.83 -29.67 38.44
CA PRO A 3 47.66 -28.54 37.51
C PRO A 3 46.64 -28.79 36.39
N GLU A 4 46.23 -30.04 36.15
CA GLU A 4 45.29 -30.38 35.09
C GLU A 4 43.83 -29.97 35.38
N TYR A 5 43.44 -29.86 36.66
CA TYR A 5 42.07 -29.43 37.03
C TYR A 5 41.82 -27.94 36.77
N LEU A 6 42.87 -27.11 36.79
CA LEU A 6 42.75 -25.67 36.60
C LEU A 6 42.41 -25.32 35.14
N LEU A 7 42.97 -26.07 34.19
CA LEU A 7 42.72 -25.88 32.74
C LEU A 7 41.28 -26.26 32.35
N VAL A 8 40.72 -27.33 32.94
CA VAL A 8 39.34 -27.77 32.70
C VAL A 8 38.33 -26.76 33.26
N LEU A 9 38.60 -26.18 34.44
CA LEU A 9 37.77 -25.13 35.02
C LEU A 9 37.83 -23.83 34.21
N LEU A 10 39.01 -23.43 33.74
CA LEU A 10 39.17 -22.23 32.89
C LEU A 10 38.46 -22.38 31.53
N TRP A 11 38.50 -23.55 30.90
CA TRP A 11 37.74 -23.83 29.66
C TRP A 11 36.23 -23.89 29.89
N SER A 12 35.79 -24.44 31.02
CA SER A 12 34.37 -24.47 31.39
C SER A 12 33.86 -23.06 31.65
N LEU A 13 34.63 -22.22 32.34
CA LEU A 13 34.28 -20.81 32.58
C LEU A 13 34.32 -19.96 31.31
N LEU A 14 35.28 -20.18 30.40
CA LEU A 14 35.30 -19.51 29.09
C LEU A 14 34.11 -19.92 28.21
N SER A 15 33.75 -21.21 28.21
CA SER A 15 32.61 -21.71 27.43
C SER A 15 31.28 -21.25 28.02
N LEU A 16 31.13 -21.18 29.36
CA LEU A 16 29.98 -20.54 30.01
C LEU A 16 29.91 -19.05 29.67
N SER A 17 31.01 -18.30 29.75
CA SER A 17 31.04 -16.86 29.42
C SER A 17 30.71 -16.60 27.94
N LEU A 18 31.19 -17.43 27.02
CA LEU A 18 30.83 -17.38 25.60
C LEU A 18 29.37 -17.77 25.35
N CYS A 19 28.82 -18.69 26.15
CA CYS A 19 27.41 -19.10 26.09
C CYS A 19 26.48 -17.99 26.61
N GLU A 20 26.81 -17.39 27.76
CA GLU A 20 26.11 -16.23 28.34
C GLU A 20 26.18 -15.03 27.41
N GLY A 21 27.36 -14.71 26.84
CA GLY A 21 27.49 -13.64 25.84
C GLY A 21 26.64 -13.88 24.59
N ARG A 22 26.54 -15.14 24.13
CA ARG A 22 25.66 -15.52 23.00
C ARG A 22 24.18 -15.42 23.38
N LEU A 23 23.80 -15.78 24.60
CA LEU A 23 22.43 -15.66 25.11
C LEU A 23 22.02 -14.20 25.24
N LEU A 24 22.85 -13.35 25.83
CA LEU A 24 22.59 -11.91 25.96
C LEU A 24 22.47 -11.21 24.60
N PHE A 25 23.31 -11.57 23.64
CA PHE A 25 23.20 -11.04 22.27
C PHE A 25 21.90 -11.50 21.59
N ARG A 26 21.53 -12.78 21.73
CA ARG A 26 20.28 -13.32 21.20
C ARG A 26 19.05 -12.64 21.82
N ASP A 27 19.08 -12.42 23.12
CA ASP A 27 17.96 -11.81 23.86
C ASP A 27 17.85 -10.31 23.50
N SER A 28 18.96 -9.62 23.31
CA SER A 28 18.99 -8.24 22.78
C SER A 28 18.41 -8.12 21.37
N ILE A 29 18.80 -9.02 20.45
CA ILE A 29 18.19 -9.07 19.10
C ILE A 29 16.69 -9.35 19.21
N ARG A 30 16.29 -10.29 20.05
CA ARG A 30 14.87 -10.64 20.24
C ARG A 30 14.06 -9.46 20.77
N GLU A 31 14.60 -8.70 21.72
CA GLU A 31 13.96 -7.50 22.24
C GLU A 31 13.86 -6.40 21.18
N HIS A 32 14.90 -6.20 20.37
CA HIS A 32 14.88 -5.24 19.28
C HIS A 32 13.85 -5.61 18.20
N LEU A 33 13.79 -6.88 17.81
CA LEU A 33 12.81 -7.39 16.86
C LEU A 33 11.38 -7.26 17.42
N SER A 34 11.16 -7.59 18.69
CA SER A 34 9.85 -7.42 19.33
C SER A 34 9.41 -5.96 19.40
N LYS A 35 10.32 -5.03 19.71
CA LYS A 35 10.05 -3.58 19.67
C LYS A 35 9.72 -3.12 18.25
N LYS A 36 10.46 -3.60 17.24
CA LYS A 36 10.19 -3.27 15.83
C LYS A 36 8.83 -3.79 15.37
N GLU A 37 8.49 -5.04 15.71
CA GLU A 37 7.16 -5.61 15.44
C GLU A 37 6.04 -4.82 16.11
N HIS A 38 6.24 -4.37 17.36
CA HIS A 38 5.24 -3.56 18.08
C HIS A 38 5.05 -2.20 17.41
N LEU A 39 6.14 -1.51 17.06
CA LEU A 39 6.10 -0.24 16.34
C LEU A 39 5.46 -0.36 14.96
N GLU A 40 5.74 -1.43 14.21
CA GLU A 40 5.06 -1.72 12.95
C GLU A 40 3.57 -1.99 13.16
N LYS A 41 3.19 -2.74 14.19
CA LYS A 41 1.79 -3.04 14.49
C LYS A 41 0.99 -1.82 14.95
N GLU A 42 1.61 -0.90 15.67
CA GLU A 42 1.01 0.40 15.99
C GLU A 42 0.90 1.30 14.75
N ARG A 43 1.91 1.29 13.86
CA ARG A 43 1.88 2.03 12.59
C ARG A 43 0.78 1.54 11.64
N TYR A 44 0.56 0.23 11.59
CA TYR A 44 -0.47 -0.43 10.76
C TYR A 44 -1.72 -0.83 11.56
N ALA A 45 -2.01 -0.14 12.67
CA ALA A 45 -3.27 -0.37 13.36
C ALA A 45 -4.43 -0.11 12.38
N PRO A 46 -5.39 -1.05 12.23
CA PRO A 46 -6.45 -0.90 11.26
C PRO A 46 -7.22 0.38 11.55
N ILE A 47 -7.38 1.22 10.54
CA ILE A 47 -8.11 2.47 10.65
C ILE A 47 -9.56 2.10 11.05
N LYS A 48 -9.95 2.48 12.27
CA LYS A 48 -11.26 2.17 12.86
C LYS A 48 -12.41 3.05 12.33
N THR A 49 -12.20 3.70 11.19
CA THR A 49 -13.21 4.57 10.59
C THR A 49 -14.10 3.75 9.68
N ASP A 50 -15.39 4.02 9.71
CA ASP A 50 -16.33 3.49 8.73
C ASP A 50 -15.95 4.01 7.34
N VAL A 51 -15.62 3.09 6.44
CA VAL A 51 -15.22 3.39 5.04
C VAL A 51 -16.40 3.26 4.06
N GLY A 52 -17.60 2.96 4.58
CA GLY A 52 -18.81 2.75 3.79
C GLY A 52 -18.86 1.39 3.09
N ASP A 53 -19.91 1.21 2.29
CA ASP A 53 -20.13 0.01 1.49
C ASP A 53 -19.33 0.05 0.18
N VAL A 54 -19.04 -1.14 -0.37
CA VAL A 54 -18.35 -1.26 -1.65
C VAL A 54 -19.18 -0.65 -2.79
N LEU A 55 -18.55 0.24 -3.57
CA LEU A 55 -19.18 0.80 -4.76
C LEU A 55 -18.92 -0.09 -5.98
N LEU A 56 -19.88 -0.96 -6.29
CA LEU A 56 -19.95 -1.70 -7.55
C LEU A 56 -20.65 -0.84 -8.61
N LEU A 57 -19.92 -0.45 -9.66
CA LEU A 57 -20.47 0.38 -10.74
C LEU A 57 -21.25 -0.41 -11.78
N THR A 58 -20.96 -1.72 -11.95
CA THR A 58 -21.59 -2.57 -12.97
C THR A 58 -23.12 -2.48 -13.00
N PRO A 59 -23.85 -2.55 -11.87
CA PRO A 59 -25.32 -2.47 -11.91
C PRO A 59 -25.83 -1.15 -12.49
N TYR A 60 -25.18 -0.03 -12.17
CA TYR A 60 -25.53 1.29 -12.71
C TYR A 60 -25.22 1.39 -14.20
N LEU A 61 -24.06 0.88 -14.62
CA LEU A 61 -23.65 0.86 -16.02
C LEU A 61 -24.59 0.01 -16.88
N GLU A 62 -25.00 -1.15 -16.39
CA GLU A 62 -25.96 -2.05 -17.06
C GLU A 62 -27.37 -1.46 -17.13
N ALA A 63 -27.76 -0.67 -16.14
CA ALA A 63 -29.01 0.09 -16.13
C ALA A 63 -28.95 1.36 -17.01
N GLY A 64 -27.81 1.68 -17.64
CA GLY A 64 -27.60 2.90 -18.42
C GLY A 64 -27.53 4.19 -17.58
N GLN A 65 -27.37 4.07 -16.25
CA GLN A 65 -27.31 5.18 -15.31
C GLN A 65 -25.88 5.76 -15.21
N ILE A 66 -25.34 6.22 -16.35
CA ILE A 66 -23.94 6.63 -16.47
C ILE A 66 -23.62 7.86 -15.61
N GLU A 67 -24.49 8.86 -15.61
CA GLU A 67 -24.28 10.09 -14.82
C GLU A 67 -24.25 9.79 -13.31
N GLU A 68 -25.12 8.90 -12.85
CA GLU A 68 -25.15 8.52 -11.43
C GLU A 68 -23.91 7.69 -11.07
N ALA A 69 -23.47 6.77 -11.93
CA ALA A 69 -22.23 6.01 -11.73
C ALA A 69 -21.00 6.94 -11.64
N GLN A 70 -20.92 7.96 -12.50
CA GLN A 70 -19.86 8.96 -12.46
C GLN A 70 -19.90 9.80 -11.18
N LYS A 71 -21.10 10.20 -10.74
CA LYS A 71 -21.28 10.96 -9.52
C LYS A 71 -20.89 10.15 -8.28
N LEU A 72 -21.32 8.89 -8.20
CA LEU A 72 -21.02 8.00 -7.08
C LEU A 72 -19.53 7.65 -7.00
N SER A 73 -18.86 7.50 -8.14
CA SER A 73 -17.42 7.18 -8.18
C SER A 73 -16.51 8.34 -7.78
N ARG A 74 -17.02 9.58 -7.68
CA ARG A 74 -16.20 10.75 -7.35
C ARG A 74 -15.58 10.63 -5.95
N VAL A 75 -14.25 10.68 -5.89
CA VAL A 75 -13.50 10.58 -4.63
C VAL A 75 -13.40 11.96 -3.97
N ASN A 76 -13.73 12.03 -2.68
CA ASN A 76 -13.47 13.21 -1.87
C ASN A 76 -12.11 13.07 -1.19
N LEU A 77 -11.13 13.85 -1.65
CA LEU A 77 -9.77 13.87 -1.11
C LEU A 77 -9.51 14.99 -0.11
N GLU A 78 -10.51 15.83 0.21
CA GLU A 78 -10.36 16.88 1.21
C GLU A 78 -10.15 16.30 2.62
N PRO A 79 -9.29 16.90 3.46
CA PRO A 79 -8.52 18.13 3.24
C PRO A 79 -7.13 17.89 2.60
N TYR A 80 -6.84 16.68 2.11
CA TYR A 80 -5.51 16.26 1.70
C TYR A 80 -5.15 16.68 0.26
N SER A 81 -6.13 16.76 -0.63
CA SER A 81 -5.94 17.17 -2.02
C SER A 81 -7.24 17.69 -2.63
N ASN A 82 -7.11 18.63 -3.55
CA ASN A 82 -8.19 19.15 -4.38
C ASN A 82 -8.26 18.50 -5.78
N ILE A 83 -7.46 17.45 -6.03
CA ILE A 83 -7.40 16.77 -7.32
C ILE A 83 -8.69 15.98 -7.55
N THR A 84 -9.33 16.23 -8.68
CA THR A 84 -10.52 15.48 -9.07
C THR A 84 -10.12 14.06 -9.48
N SER A 85 -10.82 13.07 -8.93
CA SER A 85 -10.59 11.67 -9.27
C SER A 85 -11.83 10.82 -9.05
N TYR A 86 -11.86 9.65 -9.65
CA TYR A 86 -13.00 8.73 -9.65
C TYR A 86 -12.51 7.31 -9.39
N SER A 87 -13.11 6.60 -8.45
CA SER A 87 -12.76 5.22 -8.13
C SER A 87 -13.99 4.36 -7.93
N GLY A 88 -13.77 3.06 -7.96
CA GLY A 88 -14.82 2.08 -7.72
C GLY A 88 -14.41 0.71 -8.22
N PHE A 89 -15.39 -0.19 -8.23
CA PHE A 89 -15.21 -1.55 -8.72
C PHE A 89 -16.10 -1.80 -9.93
N PHE A 90 -15.59 -2.56 -10.89
CA PHE A 90 -16.38 -3.12 -11.98
C PHE A 90 -16.24 -4.64 -12.03
N THR A 91 -17.33 -5.30 -12.41
CA THR A 91 -17.45 -6.76 -12.42
C THR A 91 -16.93 -7.28 -13.74
N VAL A 92 -15.88 -8.09 -13.70
CA VAL A 92 -15.26 -8.72 -14.88
C VAL A 92 -15.77 -10.14 -15.11
N ASN A 93 -16.29 -10.79 -14.07
CA ASN A 93 -16.93 -12.10 -14.18
C ASN A 93 -18.08 -12.22 -13.18
N LYS A 94 -19.32 -12.34 -13.70
CA LYS A 94 -20.53 -12.46 -12.87
C LYS A 94 -20.69 -13.82 -12.20
N GLU A 95 -20.24 -14.89 -12.84
CA GLU A 95 -20.35 -16.26 -12.32
C GLU A 95 -19.57 -16.43 -11.03
N PHE A 96 -18.36 -15.86 -10.97
CA PHE A 96 -17.47 -15.93 -9.81
C PHE A 96 -17.49 -14.65 -8.96
N ASN A 97 -18.40 -13.71 -9.22
CA ASN A 97 -18.44 -12.39 -8.59
C ASN A 97 -17.05 -11.71 -8.53
N SER A 98 -16.32 -11.78 -9.65
CA SER A 98 -14.98 -11.21 -9.75
C SER A 98 -15.05 -9.75 -10.14
N ASN A 99 -14.43 -8.90 -9.33
CA ASN A 99 -14.44 -7.45 -9.49
C ASN A 99 -13.01 -6.92 -9.50
N LEU A 100 -12.73 -5.91 -10.32
CA LEU A 100 -11.46 -5.19 -10.32
C LEU A 100 -11.68 -3.78 -9.77
N PHE A 101 -10.72 -3.32 -8.97
CA PHE A 101 -10.65 -1.93 -8.53
C PHE A 101 -10.02 -1.06 -9.62
N PHE A 102 -10.50 0.18 -9.75
CA PHE A 102 -9.80 1.21 -10.51
C PHE A 102 -9.77 2.54 -9.76
N TRP A 103 -8.78 3.35 -10.13
CA TRP A 103 -8.75 4.77 -9.79
C TRP A 103 -8.33 5.60 -11.00
N PHE A 104 -9.23 6.47 -11.42
CA PHE A 104 -9.09 7.35 -12.56
C PHE A 104 -8.83 8.80 -12.15
N PHE A 105 -7.87 9.43 -12.83
CA PHE A 105 -7.51 10.82 -12.69
C PHE A 105 -7.62 11.50 -14.05
N PRO A 106 -8.61 12.36 -14.29
CA PRO A 106 -8.64 13.17 -15.51
C PRO A 106 -7.39 14.06 -15.61
N ALA A 107 -6.95 14.35 -16.83
CA ALA A 107 -5.84 15.26 -17.07
C ALA A 107 -6.11 16.63 -16.44
N GLU A 108 -5.09 17.22 -15.81
CA GLU A 108 -5.18 18.55 -15.20
C GLU A 108 -5.38 19.64 -16.26
N VAL A 109 -4.71 19.50 -17.41
CA VAL A 109 -4.74 20.45 -18.52
C VAL A 109 -5.39 19.79 -19.74
N ASN A 110 -6.32 20.52 -20.37
CA ASN A 110 -7.01 20.12 -21.61
C ASN A 110 -7.60 18.70 -21.57
N TYR A 111 -8.32 18.37 -20.48
CA TYR A 111 -8.94 17.05 -20.28
C TYR A 111 -9.68 16.51 -21.51
N ASP A 112 -10.48 17.36 -22.17
CA ASP A 112 -11.32 16.95 -23.32
C ASP A 112 -10.50 16.45 -24.53
N GLU A 113 -9.24 16.87 -24.66
CA GLU A 113 -8.32 16.48 -25.74
C GLU A 113 -7.21 15.54 -25.26
N ALA A 114 -7.06 15.37 -23.94
CA ALA A 114 -5.97 14.62 -23.35
C ALA A 114 -6.15 13.10 -23.59
N PRO A 115 -5.08 12.38 -23.96
CA PRO A 115 -5.14 10.93 -24.11
C PRO A 115 -5.36 10.25 -22.75
N VAL A 116 -6.03 9.10 -22.77
CA VAL A 116 -6.17 8.22 -21.61
C VAL A 116 -5.04 7.19 -21.60
N VAL A 117 -4.34 7.09 -20.48
CA VAL A 117 -3.27 6.12 -20.24
C VAL A 117 -3.76 5.12 -19.20
N LEU A 118 -3.86 3.85 -19.62
CA LEU A 118 -4.00 2.72 -18.72
C LEU A 118 -2.63 2.35 -18.16
N TYR A 119 -2.51 2.36 -16.84
CA TYR A 119 -1.31 1.93 -16.13
C TYR A 119 -1.59 0.63 -15.36
N LEU A 120 -0.71 -0.35 -15.57
CA LEU A 120 -0.76 -1.66 -14.93
C LEU A 120 0.61 -1.95 -14.32
N GLU A 121 0.64 -2.19 -13.02
CA GLU A 121 1.84 -2.73 -12.39
C GLU A 121 2.08 -4.20 -12.75
N GLY A 122 3.34 -4.60 -12.60
CA GLY A 122 3.82 -5.94 -12.92
C GLY A 122 3.64 -6.95 -11.79
N GLY A 123 4.70 -7.71 -11.50
CA GLY A 123 4.68 -8.75 -10.47
C GLY A 123 4.63 -10.16 -11.05
N PRO A 124 3.56 -10.94 -10.85
CA PRO A 124 2.14 -10.59 -10.90
C PRO A 124 1.45 -10.37 -9.54
N GLY A 125 0.29 -9.71 -9.55
CA GLY A 125 -0.50 -9.47 -8.32
C GLY A 125 -0.04 -8.28 -7.50
N GLU A 126 0.68 -7.35 -8.13
CA GLU A 126 1.05 -6.08 -7.50
C GLU A 126 0.03 -5.00 -7.86
N SER A 127 -0.40 -4.23 -6.85
CA SER A 127 -1.39 -3.17 -7.05
C SER A 127 -0.83 -2.05 -7.92
N SER A 128 -1.63 -1.61 -8.89
CA SER A 128 -1.32 -0.47 -9.74
C SER A 128 -1.27 0.85 -8.96
N LEU A 129 -1.77 0.85 -7.71
CA LEU A 129 -1.61 1.99 -6.81
C LEU A 129 -0.16 2.25 -6.42
N LEU A 130 0.74 1.26 -6.51
CA LEU A 130 2.17 1.52 -6.36
C LEU A 130 2.64 2.53 -7.41
N GLY A 131 2.30 2.33 -8.69
CA GLY A 131 2.62 3.29 -9.75
C GLY A 131 1.95 4.65 -9.55
N CYS A 132 0.75 4.66 -8.99
CA CYS A 132 0.05 5.90 -8.61
C CYS A 132 0.84 6.70 -7.57
N PHE A 133 1.18 6.09 -6.44
CA PHE A 133 1.80 6.79 -5.32
C PHE A 133 3.31 6.97 -5.45
N ALA A 134 4.02 6.02 -6.06
CA ALA A 134 5.47 6.00 -6.11
C ALA A 134 6.04 6.57 -7.42
N MET A 135 5.33 6.44 -8.54
CA MET A 135 5.92 6.67 -9.87
C MET A 135 5.36 7.91 -10.57
N LEU A 136 4.19 7.79 -11.20
CA LEU A 136 3.72 8.77 -12.17
C LEU A 136 2.38 9.43 -11.83
N GLY A 137 1.71 8.95 -10.78
CA GLY A 137 0.43 9.50 -10.34
C GLY A 137 0.54 10.92 -9.77
N PRO A 138 -0.60 11.51 -9.40
CA PRO A 138 -0.73 12.93 -9.07
C PRO A 138 -0.05 13.35 -7.77
N PHE A 139 0.11 12.42 -6.84
CA PHE A 139 0.66 12.69 -5.51
C PHE A 139 1.49 11.50 -5.02
N TRP A 140 2.24 11.74 -3.96
CA TRP A 140 2.94 10.73 -3.17
C TRP A 140 2.45 10.82 -1.73
N VAL A 141 2.55 9.70 -1.00
CA VAL A 141 2.20 9.65 0.41
C VAL A 141 3.37 10.24 1.22
N SER A 142 3.06 11.14 2.15
CA SER A 142 4.07 11.75 3.03
C SER A 142 4.75 10.71 3.93
N SER A 143 5.95 11.02 4.44
CA SER A 143 6.71 10.10 5.30
C SER A 143 6.03 9.76 6.62
N ASP A 144 5.09 10.60 7.07
CA ASP A 144 4.25 10.33 8.24
C ASP A 144 2.95 9.56 7.90
N GLU A 145 2.77 9.18 6.63
CA GLU A 145 1.66 8.39 6.07
C GLU A 145 0.27 9.01 6.28
N LYS A 146 0.22 10.32 6.58
CA LYS A 146 -1.02 11.03 6.95
C LYS A 146 -1.49 12.07 5.95
N ASN A 147 -0.66 12.39 4.95
CA ASN A 147 -0.96 13.43 3.97
C ASN A 147 -0.62 12.97 2.55
N LEU A 148 -1.31 13.59 1.58
CA LEU A 148 -0.96 13.48 0.17
C LEU A 148 -0.20 14.73 -0.24
N VAL A 149 0.95 14.54 -0.87
CA VAL A 149 1.79 15.65 -1.37
C VAL A 149 1.71 15.66 -2.89
N PRO A 150 1.29 16.77 -3.53
CA PRO A 150 1.25 16.87 -4.99
C PRO A 150 2.62 16.62 -5.62
N ARG A 151 2.63 15.93 -6.76
CA ARG A 151 3.84 15.60 -7.52
C ARG A 151 4.10 16.65 -8.60
N ASN A 152 5.24 17.33 -8.51
CA ASN A 152 5.65 18.35 -9.50
C ASN A 152 5.77 17.80 -10.93
N TYR A 153 6.20 16.55 -11.08
CA TYR A 153 6.38 15.86 -12.36
C TYR A 153 5.46 14.64 -12.43
N SER A 154 4.16 14.88 -12.60
CA SER A 154 3.18 13.82 -12.77
C SER A 154 2.69 13.76 -14.21
N TRP A 155 2.38 12.56 -14.69
CA TRP A 155 1.79 12.36 -16.02
C TRP A 155 0.34 12.89 -16.08
N HIS A 156 -0.35 12.97 -14.93
CA HIS A 156 -1.73 13.48 -14.87
C HIS A 156 -1.86 14.93 -15.33
N LYS A 157 -0.75 15.68 -15.44
CA LYS A 157 -0.78 17.05 -15.94
C LYS A 157 -1.36 17.16 -17.34
N ASN A 158 -0.99 16.23 -18.22
CA ASN A 158 -1.33 16.27 -19.64
C ASN A 158 -2.01 14.99 -20.15
N HIS A 159 -2.18 13.98 -19.29
CA HIS A 159 -2.77 12.69 -19.64
C HIS A 159 -3.79 12.30 -18.57
N SER A 160 -4.89 11.71 -18.99
CA SER A 160 -5.84 11.12 -18.04
C SER A 160 -5.33 9.74 -17.66
N LEU A 161 -5.12 9.47 -16.38
CA LEU A 161 -4.52 8.23 -15.89
C LEU A 161 -5.59 7.30 -15.30
N ILE A 162 -5.62 6.04 -15.72
CA ILE A 162 -6.41 5.00 -15.05
C ILE A 162 -5.49 3.90 -14.52
N PHE A 163 -5.54 3.69 -13.21
CA PHE A 163 -4.87 2.60 -12.52
C PHE A 163 -5.87 1.49 -12.26
N ILE A 164 -5.53 0.24 -12.59
CA ILE A 164 -6.40 -0.92 -12.37
C ILE A 164 -5.61 -1.99 -11.63
N ASP A 165 -6.14 -2.47 -10.52
CA ASP A 165 -5.55 -3.61 -9.80
C ASP A 165 -5.88 -4.89 -10.53
N ASN A 166 -4.86 -5.55 -11.09
CA ASN A 166 -5.01 -6.72 -11.93
C ASN A 166 -3.90 -7.75 -11.61
N PRO A 167 -4.23 -9.04 -11.44
CA PRO A 167 -5.53 -9.70 -11.61
C PRO A 167 -6.49 -9.50 -10.42
N VAL A 168 -7.67 -10.13 -10.50
CA VAL A 168 -8.65 -10.20 -9.39
C VAL A 168 -7.98 -10.72 -8.13
N GLY A 169 -8.16 -9.99 -7.01
CA GLY A 169 -7.57 -10.34 -5.71
C GLY A 169 -6.20 -9.72 -5.44
N THR A 170 -5.70 -8.89 -6.36
CA THR A 170 -4.66 -7.88 -6.09
C THR A 170 -5.22 -6.82 -5.14
#